data_AF-A0A947AXH8-F1
#
_entry.id   AF-A0A947AXH8-F1
#
_cell.length_a   1.000
_cell.length_b   1.000
_cell.length_c   1.000
_cell.angle_alpha   90.00
_cell.angle_beta   90.00
_cell.angle_gamma   90.00
#
_symmetry.space_group_name_H-M   'P 1'
#
loop_
_entity.id
_entity.type
_entity.pdbx_description
1 polymer ?
#
loop_
_entity_poly.entity_id
_entity_poly.type
_entity_poly.pdbx_seq_one_letter_code
_entity_poly.pdbx_strand_id
1 'polypeptide(L)' 'MPRFKLPDVITGEMVDSKELNGTSMLVTFFATWCPPCIQEIPNLIELQNEYSSRNFSVIG' A
#
# COMPACT_ATOMS: atom_id res chain seq x y z
N MET A 1 -9.79 -0.31 -10.45
CA MET A 1 -9.07 -1.24 -9.55
C MET A 1 -9.67 -2.64 -9.69
N PRO A 2 -8.87 -3.69 -9.82
CA PRO A 2 -9.37 -5.07 -9.86
C PRO A 2 -9.98 -5.45 -8.51
N ARG A 3 -11.00 -6.32 -8.52
CA ARG A 3 -11.60 -6.81 -7.27
C ARG A 3 -10.73 -7.90 -6.67
N PHE A 4 -10.34 -7.72 -5.41
CA PHE A 4 -9.63 -8.72 -4.63
C PHE A 4 -10.10 -8.72 -3.18
N LYS A 5 -9.84 -9.84 -2.53
CA LYS A 5 -9.96 -10.03 -1.08
C LYS A 5 -8.68 -10.70 -0.60
N LEU A 6 -7.93 -10.02 0.26
CA LEU A 6 -6.65 -10.51 0.76
C LEU A 6 -6.60 -10.33 2.28
N PRO A 7 -5.98 -11.26 3.02
CA PRO A 7 -5.73 -11.05 4.44
C PRO A 7 -4.67 -9.97 4.63
N ASP A 8 -4.91 -9.06 5.58
CA ASP A 8 -3.89 -8.13 6.05
C ASP A 8 -2.75 -8.90 6.71
N VAL A 9 -1.51 -8.49 6.43
CA VAL A 9 -0.32 -9.20 6.91
C VAL A 9 -0.04 -9.01 8.40
N ILE A 10 -0.64 -8.00 9.04
CA ILE A 10 -0.48 -7.69 10.46
C ILE A 10 -1.66 -8.21 11.28
N THR A 11 -2.89 -7.89 10.88
CA THR A 11 -4.11 -8.20 11.62
C THR A 11 -4.72 -9.55 11.22
N GLY A 12 -4.43 -10.04 10.02
CA GLY A 12 -5.07 -11.23 9.45
C GLY A 12 -6.53 -11.00 9.00
N GLU A 13 -7.03 -9.77 9.09
CA GLU A 13 -8.39 -9.43 8.67
C GLU A 13 -8.50 -9.43 7.14
N MET A 14 -9.63 -9.87 6.62
CA MET A 14 -9.88 -9.90 5.18
C MET A 14 -10.21 -8.50 4.68
N VAL A 15 -9.31 -7.90 3.91
CA VAL A 15 -9.50 -6.61 3.27
C VAL A 15 -10.16 -6.80 1.91
N ASP A 16 -11.32 -6.17 1.68
CA ASP A 16 -11.97 -6.11 0.36
C ASP A 16 -11.59 -4.81 -0.35
N SER A 17 -11.06 -4.94 -1.57
CA SER A 17 -10.76 -3.83 -2.48
C SER A 17 -11.88 -2.78 -2.64
N LYS A 18 -13.15 -3.13 -2.39
CA LYS A 18 -14.28 -2.18 -2.41
C LYS A 18 -14.19 -1.09 -1.35
N GLU A 19 -13.63 -1.41 -0.18
CA GLU A 19 -13.51 -0.48 0.95
C GLU A 19 -12.49 0.63 0.64
N LEU A 20 -11.61 0.38 -0.32
CA LEU A 20 -10.58 1.31 -0.77
C LEU A 20 -11.07 2.22 -1.92
N ASN A 21 -12.32 2.09 -2.38
CA ASN A 21 -12.84 2.93 -3.46
C ASN A 21 -12.86 4.42 -3.08
N GLY A 22 -12.37 5.27 -4.00
CA GLY A 22 -12.31 6.72 -3.79
C GLY A 22 -11.00 7.20 -3.15
N THR A 23 -10.16 6.28 -2.67
CA THR A 23 -8.81 6.55 -2.18
C THR A 23 -7.81 6.51 -3.33
N SER A 24 -6.94 7.51 -3.42
CA SER A 24 -5.84 7.52 -4.38
C SER A 24 -4.76 6.56 -3.89
N MET A 25 -4.44 5.52 -4.67
CA MET A 25 -3.55 4.45 -4.22
C MET A 25 -2.32 4.31 -5.08
N LEU A 26 -1.18 4.11 -4.42
CA LEU A 26 0.06 3.65 -5.04
C LEU A 26 0.28 2.19 -4.62
N VAL A 27 0.17 1.27 -5.59
CA VAL A 27 0.43 -0.16 -5.35
C VAL A 27 1.84 -0.47 -5.82
N THR A 28 2.67 -0.97 -4.91
CA THR A 28 4.02 -1.46 -5.18
C THR A 28 4.09 -2.96 -4.93
N PHE A 29 4.99 -3.65 -5.61
CA PHE A 29 5.28 -5.06 -5.35
C PHE A 29 6.74 -5.13 -4.93
N PHE A 30 6.98 -5.45 -3.67
CA PHE A 30 8.33 -5.57 -3.15
C PHE A 30 8.61 -6.99 -2.67
N ALA A 31 9.88 -7.26 -2.41
CA ALA A 31 10.31 -8.46 -1.74
C ALA A 31 11.41 -8.13 -0.75
N THR A 32 11.45 -8.84 0.38
CA THR A 32 12.47 -8.67 1.43
C THR A 32 13.89 -9.01 0.96
N TRP A 33 14.01 -9.67 -0.19
CA TRP A 33 15.27 -10.02 -0.84
C TRP A 33 15.58 -9.16 -2.06
N CYS A 34 14.77 -8.13 -2.36
CA CYS A 34 14.99 -7.21 -3.47
C CYS A 34 15.70 -5.93 -2.97
N PRO A 35 17.01 -5.77 -3.21
CA PRO A 35 17.76 -4.61 -2.71
C PRO A 35 17.24 -3.25 -3.23
N PRO A 36 16.94 -3.05 -4.53
CA PRO A 36 16.43 -1.76 -5.00
C PRO A 36 15.05 -1.46 -4.41
N CYS A 37 14.17 -2.47 -4.25
CA CYS A 37 12.85 -2.29 -3.66
C CYS A 37 12.95 -1.78 -2.21
N ILE A 38 13.88 -2.31 -1.40
CA ILE A 38 14.08 -1.88 -0.01
C ILE A 38 14.60 -0.44 0.04
N GLN A 39 15.47 -0.05 -0.90
CA GLN A 39 15.98 1.32 -0.99
C GLN A 39 14.89 2.34 -1.33
N GLU A 40 13.78 1.91 -1.94
CA GLU A 40 12.64 2.77 -2.28
C GLU A 40 11.65 2.96 -1.11
N ILE A 41 11.62 2.05 -0.13
CA ILE A 41 10.68 2.10 1.01
C ILE A 41 10.71 3.45 1.75
N PRO A 42 11.87 4.07 2.07
CA PRO A 42 11.90 5.36 2.75
C PRO A 42 11.14 6.45 1.97
N ASN A 43 11.30 6.49 0.65
CA ASN A 43 10.61 7.46 -0.21
C ASN A 43 9.09 7.20 -0.22
N LEU A 44 8.67 5.93 -0.21
CA LEU A 44 7.26 5.56 -0.12
C LEU A 44 6.63 5.97 1.22
N ILE A 45 7.38 5.86 2.31
CA ILE A 45 6.96 6.31 3.64
C ILE A 45 6.83 7.84 3.67
N GLU A 46 7.80 8.57 3.12
CA GLU A 46 7.71 10.03 2.99
C GLU A 46 6.48 10.46 2.19
N LEU A 47 6.22 9.80 1.06
CA LEU A 47 5.04 10.07 0.23
C LEU A 47 3.73 9.76 0.98
N GLN A 48 3.66 8.64 1.70
CA GLN A 48 2.50 8.32 2.53
C GLN A 48 2.24 9.42 3.58
N ASN A 49 3.29 9.91 4.23
CA ASN A 49 3.17 10.95 5.24
C ASN A 49 2.72 12.29 4.65
N GLU A 50 3.31 12.70 3.53
CA GLU A 50 2.99 13.96 2.86
C GLU A 50 1.53 14.01 2.37
N TYR A 51 1.04 12.89 1.82
CA TYR A 51 -0.29 12.81 1.21
C TYR A 51 -1.36 12.17 2.10
N SER A 52 -1.02 11.77 3.33
CA SER A 52 -1.96 11.17 4.30
C SER A 52 -3.26 11.97 4.48
N SER A 53 -3.17 13.30 4.49
CA SER A 53 -4.33 14.20 4.61
C SER A 53 -5.19 14.32 3.33
N ARG A 54 -4.71 13.79 2.19
CA ARG A 54 -5.33 13.93 0.86
C ARG A 54 -5.98 12.64 0.37
N ASN A 55 -6.38 11.75 1.28
CA ASN A 55 -6.98 10.47 0.96
C ASN A 55 -6.09 9.62 0.03
N PHE A 56 -4.79 9.55 0.38
CA PHE A 56 -3.78 8.78 -0.34
C PHE A 56 -3.26 7.62 0.52
N SER A 57 -3.02 6.47 -0.11
CA SER A 57 -2.45 5.29 0.55
C SER A 57 -1.47 4.53 -0.34
N VAL A 58 -0.34 4.13 0.24
CA VAL A 58 0.63 3.19 -0.36
C VAL A 58 0.31 1.78 0.11
N ILE A 59 0.19 0.84 -0.84
CA ILE A 59 -0.04 -0.58 -0.60
C ILE A 59 1.12 -1.37 -1.20
N GLY A 60 1.72 -2.28 -0.42
CA GLY A 60 2.89 -3.06 -0.78
C GLY A 60 2.73 -4.55 -0.49
#